data_AF-A0AAV6WPG4-F1
#
_entry.id   AF-A0AAV6WPG4-F1
#
_cell.length_a   1.000
_cell.length_b   1.000
_cell.length_c   1.000
_cell.angle_alpha   90.00
_cell.angle_beta   90.00
_cell.angle_gamma   90.00
#
_symmetry.space_group_name_H-M   'P 1'
#
loop_
_entity.id
_entity.type
_entity.pdbx_description
1 polymer ?
#
loop_
_entity_poly.entity_id
_entity_poly.type
_entity_poly.pdbx_seq_one_letter_code
_entity_poly.pdbx_strand_id
1 'polypeptide(L)'
;MANPRAIENHSQNNDQNGMSKIPLAVVMVPFPAQGHVNPLLHLSRLVSAYDIPVHFVGTTAHNRRAQIRVQGWDPLAVANIQFHNFPTPPSSNTFPDSDSSGHLQLLKSTINLREPVYNLVDKLSATAGKIVVIYDSHLPYVVQDIRSIPNAESYCFQSISAFTLYSFYQIGKDQQLLPSEAQIVKEVPSFEGCFLPEQVELSNNLNKAPKFNSGDIYNTCRVIEGLYIDLLAKEKCTGTDKNWAIGPFNPVSLPEKRDSEIRHKSLDWLDKQEPNSVIFVSFGSTSSLSDEQIKEIAFGLERSEAKFIWPRNAFLVTKVLKIGVELKNWDRRDELISSIRVEKAVRTLMNSGEGDEIRKRVTELGNAVKKSLVEGGVTKKEMDSFIAHISK
;
A
#
# COMPACT_ATOMS: atom_id res chain seq x y z
N MET A 1 -45.75 -29.59 -47.95
CA MET A 1 -45.97 -29.69 -46.49
C MET A 1 -44.96 -28.80 -45.78
N ALA A 2 -45.23 -28.40 -44.53
CA ALA A 2 -44.31 -27.75 -43.58
C ALA A 2 -43.52 -26.52 -44.08
N ASN A 3 -43.98 -25.33 -43.70
CA ASN A 3 -43.18 -24.10 -43.68
C ASN A 3 -42.54 -23.97 -42.27
N PRO A 4 -41.22 -23.72 -42.11
CA PRO A 4 -40.61 -23.53 -40.80
C PRO A 4 -41.18 -22.29 -40.08
N ARG A 5 -41.45 -22.42 -38.78
CA ARG A 5 -42.02 -21.34 -37.96
C ARG A 5 -40.93 -20.34 -37.57
N ALA A 6 -41.24 -19.04 -37.68
CA ALA A 6 -40.63 -18.06 -36.79
C ALA A 6 -41.08 -18.36 -35.35
N ILE A 7 -40.16 -18.27 -34.40
CA ILE A 7 -40.46 -18.33 -32.96
C ILE A 7 -39.90 -17.04 -32.36
N GLU A 8 -40.77 -16.06 -32.21
CA GLU A 8 -40.55 -14.95 -31.28
C GLU A 8 -40.49 -15.53 -29.86
N ASN A 9 -39.56 -15.08 -29.04
CA ASN A 9 -39.51 -15.43 -27.62
C ASN A 9 -39.16 -14.18 -26.82
N HIS A 10 -40.02 -13.81 -25.88
CA HIS A 10 -39.91 -12.56 -25.15
C HIS A 10 -38.71 -12.57 -24.18
N SER A 11 -37.75 -11.67 -24.38
CA SER A 11 -36.96 -11.13 -23.28
C SER A 11 -37.81 -10.05 -22.58
N GLN A 12 -38.53 -10.43 -21.53
CA GLN A 12 -39.27 -9.45 -20.71
C GLN A 12 -38.26 -8.56 -19.95
N ASN A 13 -38.26 -7.26 -20.26
CA ASN A 13 -37.52 -6.26 -19.49
C ASN A 13 -38.01 -6.28 -18.04
N ASN A 14 -37.09 -6.50 -17.09
CA ASN A 14 -37.39 -6.43 -15.66
C ASN A 14 -36.46 -5.45 -14.92
N ASP A 15 -35.99 -4.41 -15.63
CA ASP A 15 -35.28 -3.26 -15.08
C ASP A 15 -36.24 -2.32 -14.32
N GLN A 16 -36.89 -2.84 -13.28
CA GLN A 16 -37.69 -2.06 -12.32
C GLN A 16 -36.96 -1.91 -10.97
N ASN A 17 -35.83 -1.20 -11.00
CA ASN A 17 -35.37 -0.48 -9.81
C ASN A 17 -34.51 0.74 -10.20
N GLY A 18 -35.12 1.65 -10.97
CA GLY A 18 -34.49 2.87 -11.50
C GLY A 18 -34.23 3.95 -10.45
N MET A 19 -33.40 3.66 -9.44
CA MET A 19 -32.70 4.72 -8.71
C MET A 19 -31.61 5.27 -9.64
N SER A 20 -31.73 6.55 -10.03
CA SER A 20 -30.66 7.25 -10.73
C SER A 20 -29.42 7.28 -9.84
N LYS A 21 -28.37 6.52 -10.21
CA LYS A 21 -27.10 6.52 -9.48
C LYS A 21 -26.59 7.95 -9.34
N ILE A 22 -26.33 8.38 -8.12
CA ILE A 22 -25.74 9.69 -7.82
C ILE A 22 -24.38 9.75 -8.55
N PRO A 23 -24.09 10.80 -9.35
CA PRO A 23 -22.81 10.91 -10.05
C PRO A 23 -21.65 10.98 -9.05
N LEU A 24 -20.94 9.87 -8.87
CA LEU A 24 -19.83 9.71 -7.94
C LEU A 24 -18.51 9.97 -8.66
N ALA A 25 -17.65 10.82 -8.09
CA ALA A 25 -16.26 10.97 -8.49
C ALA A 25 -15.31 10.66 -7.31
N VAL A 26 -14.18 10.02 -7.58
CA VAL A 26 -13.17 9.68 -6.57
C VAL A 26 -11.90 10.50 -6.79
N VAL A 27 -11.39 11.15 -5.74
CA VAL A 27 -10.13 11.91 -5.79
C VAL A 27 -9.07 11.17 -4.99
N MET A 28 -7.94 10.84 -5.62
CA MET A 28 -6.86 10.08 -5.02
C MET A 28 -5.70 11.02 -4.67
N VAL A 29 -5.35 11.12 -3.39
CA VAL A 29 -4.35 12.06 -2.86
C VAL A 29 -3.18 11.30 -2.23
N PRO A 30 -2.20 10.84 -3.03
CA PRO A 30 -1.07 10.05 -2.56
C PRO A 30 0.03 10.91 -1.92
N PHE A 31 0.66 10.38 -0.87
CA PHE A 31 1.95 10.89 -0.41
C PHE A 31 3.00 10.66 -1.53
N PRO A 32 3.81 11.67 -1.92
CA PRO A 32 4.68 11.58 -3.11
C PRO A 32 5.91 10.66 -3.00
N ALA A 33 5.88 9.65 -2.13
CA ALA A 33 6.88 8.57 -2.09
C ALA A 33 6.44 7.36 -2.94
N GLN A 34 7.39 6.67 -3.57
CA GLN A 34 7.10 5.53 -4.46
C GLN A 34 6.25 4.43 -3.79
N GLY A 35 6.48 4.13 -2.51
CA GLY A 35 5.72 3.12 -1.76
C GLY A 35 4.25 3.47 -1.51
N HIS A 36 3.85 4.72 -1.74
CA HIS A 36 2.52 5.25 -1.47
C HIS A 36 1.77 5.55 -2.78
N VAL A 37 2.47 6.18 -3.74
CA VAL A 37 1.96 6.40 -5.11
C VAL A 37 1.59 5.09 -5.79
N ASN A 38 2.42 4.04 -5.70
CA ASN A 38 2.14 2.75 -6.37
C ASN A 38 0.81 2.11 -5.88
N PRO A 39 0.60 1.83 -4.57
CA PRO A 39 -0.65 1.25 -4.09
C PRO A 39 -1.90 2.07 -4.42
N LEU A 40 -1.86 3.39 -4.25
CA LEU A 40 -3.00 4.25 -4.58
C LEU A 40 -3.31 4.28 -6.08
N LEU A 41 -2.30 4.20 -6.95
CA LEU A 41 -2.48 4.09 -8.40
C LEU A 41 -3.11 2.75 -8.80
N HIS A 42 -2.74 1.66 -8.12
CA HIS A 42 -3.39 0.36 -8.29
C HIS A 42 -4.85 0.37 -7.79
N LEU A 43 -5.13 0.96 -6.63
CA LEU A 43 -6.50 1.20 -6.15
C LEU A 43 -7.29 2.09 -7.13
N SER A 44 -6.66 3.08 -7.77
CA SER A 44 -7.28 3.94 -8.79
C SER A 44 -7.82 3.13 -9.96
N ARG A 45 -7.06 2.17 -10.48
CA ARG A 45 -7.54 1.23 -11.51
C ARG A 45 -8.66 0.31 -11.00
N LEU A 46 -8.56 -0.17 -9.76
CA LEU A 46 -9.60 -1.03 -9.17
C LEU A 46 -10.93 -0.28 -8.97
N VAL A 47 -10.91 1.00 -8.58
CA VAL A 47 -12.10 1.86 -8.51
C VAL A 47 -12.61 2.22 -9.91
N SER A 48 -11.71 2.58 -10.83
CA SER A 48 -12.03 2.90 -12.24
C SER A 48 -12.71 1.76 -12.99
N ALA A 49 -12.57 0.51 -12.54
CA ALA A 49 -13.20 -0.67 -13.13
C ALA A 49 -14.70 -0.85 -12.76
N TYR A 50 -15.25 0.02 -11.90
CA TYR A 50 -16.69 0.09 -11.59
C TYR A 50 -17.36 1.31 -12.29
N ASP A 51 -16.76 1.80 -13.38
CA ASP A 51 -17.18 3.00 -14.15
C ASP A 51 -17.21 4.31 -13.34
N ILE A 52 -16.43 4.38 -12.26
CA ILE A 52 -16.27 5.57 -11.41
C ILE A 52 -15.11 6.43 -11.95
N PRO A 53 -15.32 7.71 -12.29
CA PRO A 53 -14.24 8.66 -12.59
C PRO A 53 -13.26 8.83 -11.43
N VAL A 54 -11.95 8.75 -11.73
CA VAL A 54 -10.88 8.88 -10.73
C VAL A 54 -9.96 10.05 -11.08
N HIS A 55 -9.80 10.97 -10.14
CA HIS A 55 -8.94 12.16 -10.26
C HIS A 55 -7.67 11.95 -9.42
N PHE A 56 -6.57 11.59 -10.07
CA PHE A 56 -5.28 11.29 -9.43
C PHE A 56 -4.44 12.55 -9.24
N VAL A 57 -4.26 12.97 -7.99
CA VAL A 57 -3.46 14.15 -7.62
C VAL A 57 -1.97 13.83 -7.53
N GLY A 58 -1.13 14.78 -7.92
CA GLY A 58 0.28 14.77 -7.54
C GLY A 58 1.05 15.96 -8.12
N THR A 59 2.31 16.13 -7.74
CA THR A 59 3.17 17.09 -8.45
C THR A 59 3.52 16.54 -9.84
N THR A 60 3.76 17.41 -10.81
CA THR A 60 4.09 17.04 -12.20
C THR A 60 5.18 15.95 -12.31
N ALA A 61 6.19 15.97 -11.44
CA ALA A 61 7.26 14.97 -11.42
C ALA A 61 6.78 13.58 -10.95
N HIS A 62 5.91 13.51 -9.94
CA HIS A 62 5.39 12.26 -9.40
C HIS A 62 4.32 11.66 -10.31
N ASN A 63 3.41 12.49 -10.85
CA ASN A 63 2.41 12.04 -11.83
C ASN A 63 3.07 11.53 -13.12
N ARG A 64 4.10 12.20 -13.65
CA ARG A 64 4.84 11.69 -14.82
C ARG A 64 5.47 10.31 -14.54
N ARG A 65 6.00 10.08 -13.33
CA ARG A 65 6.53 8.77 -12.91
C ARG A 65 5.43 7.72 -12.73
N ALA A 66 4.23 8.11 -12.28
CA ALA A 66 3.06 7.23 -12.18
C ALA A 66 2.52 6.84 -13.57
N GLN A 67 2.35 7.81 -14.48
CA GLN A 67 1.87 7.60 -15.85
C GLN A 67 2.77 6.65 -16.64
N ILE A 68 4.10 6.74 -16.51
CA ILE A 68 5.04 5.79 -17.13
C ILE A 68 4.80 4.34 -16.65
N ARG A 69 4.35 4.14 -15.41
CA ARG A 69 4.02 2.81 -14.86
C ARG A 69 2.64 2.30 -15.31
N VAL A 70 1.75 3.20 -15.72
CA VAL A 70 0.45 2.89 -16.32
C VAL A 70 0.59 2.45 -17.79
N GLN A 71 1.68 2.78 -18.48
CA GLN A 71 1.86 2.42 -19.90
C GLN A 71 1.85 0.91 -20.18
N GLY A 72 2.19 0.07 -19.19
CA GLY A 72 2.06 -1.40 -19.29
C GLY A 72 0.69 -1.96 -18.93
N TRP A 73 -0.31 -1.13 -18.60
CA TRP A 73 -1.68 -1.58 -18.29
C TRP A 73 -2.52 -1.71 -19.57
N ASP A 74 -3.80 -2.02 -19.43
CA ASP A 74 -4.76 -1.88 -20.52
C ASP A 74 -5.21 -0.41 -20.58
N PRO A 75 -5.09 0.30 -21.73
CA PRO A 75 -5.59 1.67 -21.88
C PRO A 75 -7.08 1.83 -21.53
N LEU A 76 -7.92 0.82 -21.79
CA LEU A 76 -9.34 0.85 -21.43
C LEU A 76 -9.52 0.85 -19.91
N ALA A 77 -8.71 0.06 -19.19
CA ALA A 77 -8.72 -0.03 -17.73
C ALA A 77 -8.15 1.21 -17.00
N VAL A 78 -7.81 2.27 -17.73
CA VAL A 78 -7.40 3.58 -17.19
C VAL A 78 -8.06 4.78 -17.87
N ALA A 79 -9.02 4.56 -18.79
CA ALA A 79 -9.68 5.64 -19.53
C ALA A 79 -10.38 6.66 -18.60
N ASN A 80 -10.85 6.22 -17.43
CA ASN A 80 -11.52 7.05 -16.44
C ASN A 80 -10.55 7.66 -15.38
N ILE A 81 -9.23 7.53 -15.54
CA ILE A 81 -8.22 8.07 -14.60
C ILE A 81 -7.62 9.38 -15.14
N GLN A 82 -8.09 10.52 -14.62
CA GLN A 82 -7.56 11.85 -14.94
C GLN A 82 -6.44 12.24 -13.97
N PHE A 83 -5.25 12.58 -14.48
CA PHE A 83 -4.13 13.05 -13.66
C PHE A 83 -4.12 14.58 -13.50
N HIS A 84 -4.02 15.05 -12.26
CA HIS A 84 -4.00 16.47 -11.89
C HIS A 84 -2.60 16.87 -11.43
N ASN A 85 -1.88 17.56 -12.31
CA ASN A 85 -0.49 17.96 -12.13
C ASN A 85 -0.41 19.31 -11.42
N PHE A 86 -0.06 19.31 -10.13
CA PHE A 86 0.24 20.54 -9.41
C PHE A 86 1.72 20.93 -9.53
N PRO A 87 2.06 22.23 -9.43
CA PRO A 87 3.45 22.66 -9.42
C PRO A 87 4.24 21.96 -8.32
N THR A 88 5.42 21.43 -8.65
CA THR A 88 6.41 21.11 -7.62
C THR A 88 6.86 22.44 -7.02
N PRO A 89 6.85 22.63 -5.69
CA PRO A 89 7.49 23.78 -5.07
C PRO A 89 8.96 23.88 -5.52
N PRO A 90 9.54 25.08 -5.69
CA PRO A 90 10.98 25.21 -5.93
C PRO A 90 11.74 24.47 -4.84
N SER A 91 12.58 23.49 -5.21
CA SER A 91 13.45 22.84 -4.23
C SER A 91 14.42 23.88 -3.70
N SER A 92 14.45 24.04 -2.38
CA SER A 92 15.37 24.96 -1.71
C SER A 92 16.78 24.37 -1.76
N ASN A 93 17.44 24.47 -2.90
CA ASN A 93 18.85 24.09 -3.15
C ASN A 93 19.83 25.04 -2.43
N THR A 94 19.45 25.52 -1.25
CA THR A 94 20.04 26.62 -0.48
C THR A 94 20.38 26.21 0.95
N PHE A 95 20.27 24.91 1.25
CA PHE A 95 20.79 24.30 2.47
C PHE A 95 21.93 23.35 2.07
N PRO A 96 23.05 23.32 2.83
CA PRO A 96 24.20 22.48 2.50
C PRO A 96 23.88 20.99 2.68
N ASP A 97 24.82 20.13 2.28
CA ASP A 97 24.73 18.66 2.29
C ASP A 97 24.68 18.02 3.71
N SER A 98 24.15 18.72 4.71
CA SER A 98 23.94 18.24 6.08
C SER A 98 22.63 17.47 6.21
N ASP A 99 22.69 16.14 6.01
CA ASP A 99 21.90 15.06 6.64
C ASP A 99 20.36 15.15 6.74
N SER A 100 19.71 16.15 6.15
CA SER A 100 18.26 16.33 6.22
C SER A 100 17.51 15.29 5.36
N SER A 101 17.23 14.12 5.96
CA SER A 101 16.65 12.95 5.30
C SER A 101 15.55 13.30 4.28
N GLY A 102 15.62 12.73 3.07
CA GLY A 102 14.73 13.11 1.97
C GLY A 102 13.23 12.97 2.28
N HIS A 103 12.86 12.08 3.21
CA HIS A 103 11.49 11.94 3.69
C HIS A 103 10.98 13.17 4.48
N LEU A 104 11.85 13.84 5.25
CA LEU A 104 11.52 15.10 5.93
C LEU A 104 11.24 16.23 4.90
N GLN A 105 12.09 16.35 3.88
CA GLN A 105 11.90 17.32 2.80
C GLN A 105 10.59 17.04 2.03
N LEU A 106 10.27 15.76 1.83
CA LEU A 106 9.04 15.33 1.18
C LEU A 106 7.79 15.71 1.97
N LEU A 107 7.76 15.48 3.29
CA LEU A 107 6.68 15.95 4.18
C LEU A 107 6.51 17.48 4.10
N LYS A 108 7.60 18.25 4.19
CA LYS A 108 7.57 19.72 4.06
C LYS A 108 7.00 20.16 2.70
N SER A 109 7.32 19.45 1.61
CA SER A 109 6.81 19.77 0.27
C SER A 109 5.29 19.63 0.16
N THR A 110 4.68 18.65 0.85
CA THR A 110 3.25 18.33 0.73
C THR A 110 2.29 19.36 1.32
N ILE A 111 2.78 20.26 2.19
CA ILE A 111 1.99 21.35 2.79
C ILE A 111 1.33 22.20 1.68
N ASN A 112 2.05 22.43 0.58
CA ASN A 112 1.63 23.22 -0.57
C ASN A 112 0.54 22.56 -1.43
N LEU A 113 0.15 21.31 -1.14
CA LEU A 113 -0.93 20.62 -1.87
C LEU A 113 -2.33 20.95 -1.32
N ARG A 114 -2.44 21.52 -0.12
CA ARG A 114 -3.71 21.76 0.59
C ARG A 114 -4.71 22.58 -0.24
N GLU A 115 -4.32 23.79 -0.64
CA GLU A 115 -5.16 24.67 -1.47
C GLU A 115 -5.43 24.09 -2.88
N PRO A 116 -4.43 23.60 -3.65
CA PRO A 116 -4.70 22.97 -4.95
C PRO A 116 -5.64 21.76 -4.89
N VAL A 117 -5.55 20.92 -3.85
CA VAL A 117 -6.47 19.80 -3.62
C VAL A 117 -7.87 20.29 -3.26
N TYR A 118 -8.00 21.25 -2.34
CA TYR A 118 -9.29 21.84 -2.00
C TYR A 118 -9.98 22.43 -3.26
N ASN A 119 -9.27 23.27 -4.02
CA ASN A 119 -9.80 23.93 -5.21
C ASN A 119 -10.18 22.93 -6.32
N LEU A 120 -9.52 21.76 -6.41
CA LEU A 120 -9.93 20.68 -7.31
C LEU A 120 -11.23 20.03 -6.85
N VAL A 121 -11.35 19.68 -5.56
CA VAL A 121 -12.54 19.02 -5.00
C VAL A 121 -13.75 19.96 -5.04
N ASP A 122 -13.57 21.22 -4.67
CA ASP A 122 -14.58 22.28 -4.75
C ASP A 122 -15.10 22.45 -6.18
N LYS A 123 -14.20 22.56 -7.18
CA LYS A 123 -14.58 22.64 -8.59
C LYS A 123 -15.35 21.40 -9.07
N LEU A 124 -14.97 20.20 -8.64
CA LEU A 124 -15.68 18.97 -8.98
C LEU A 124 -17.06 18.91 -8.30
N SER A 125 -17.21 19.50 -7.11
CA SER A 125 -18.42 19.43 -6.28
C SER A 125 -19.66 20.05 -6.96
N ALA A 126 -19.43 21.00 -7.86
CA ALA A 126 -20.46 21.63 -8.69
C ALA A 126 -20.99 20.74 -9.84
N THR A 127 -20.42 19.55 -10.04
CA THR A 127 -20.76 18.63 -11.15
C THR A 127 -20.99 17.18 -10.71
N ALA A 128 -20.28 16.71 -9.68
CA ALA A 128 -20.52 15.41 -9.07
C ALA A 128 -21.66 15.52 -8.04
N GLY A 129 -22.56 14.54 -8.01
CA GLY A 129 -23.54 14.41 -6.94
C GLY A 129 -22.91 13.98 -5.61
N LYS A 130 -21.77 13.26 -5.66
CA LYS A 130 -20.96 12.89 -4.50
C LYS A 130 -19.47 12.83 -4.86
N ILE A 131 -18.61 13.26 -3.95
CA ILE A 131 -17.15 13.12 -4.06
C ILE A 131 -16.61 12.28 -2.91
N VAL A 132 -15.65 11.41 -3.22
CA VAL A 132 -14.98 10.55 -2.25
C VAL A 132 -13.47 10.73 -2.38
N VAL A 133 -12.85 11.29 -1.36
CA VAL A 133 -11.44 11.66 -1.35
C VAL A 133 -10.63 10.64 -0.57
N ILE A 134 -9.84 9.83 -1.26
CA ILE A 134 -9.00 8.78 -0.68
C ILE A 134 -7.58 9.34 -0.57
N TYR A 135 -7.09 9.52 0.65
CA TYR A 135 -5.83 10.24 0.92
C TYR A 135 -4.85 9.37 1.73
N ASP A 136 -3.55 9.42 1.43
CA ASP A 136 -2.54 8.69 2.23
C ASP A 136 -2.49 9.19 3.67
N SER A 137 -2.27 8.30 4.63
CA SER A 137 -2.27 8.64 6.07
C SER A 137 -1.20 9.66 6.50
N HIS A 138 -0.23 10.02 5.65
CA HIS A 138 0.69 11.15 5.87
C HIS A 138 0.10 12.52 5.51
N LEU A 139 -1.06 12.58 4.84
CA LEU A 139 -1.65 13.79 4.27
C LEU A 139 -2.94 14.35 4.92
N PRO A 140 -3.34 14.07 6.18
CA PRO A 140 -4.57 14.65 6.74
C PRO A 140 -4.54 16.19 6.74
N TYR A 141 -3.37 16.82 6.89
CA TYR A 141 -3.22 18.27 6.75
C TYR A 141 -3.71 18.83 5.40
N VAL A 142 -3.52 18.07 4.30
CA VAL A 142 -3.86 18.49 2.93
C VAL A 142 -5.37 18.42 2.68
N VAL A 143 -6.08 17.53 3.36
CA VAL A 143 -7.49 17.21 3.10
C VAL A 143 -8.46 17.63 4.22
N GLN A 144 -7.97 18.10 5.37
CA GLN A 144 -8.78 18.45 6.56
C GLN A 144 -9.90 19.47 6.32
N ASP A 145 -9.81 20.28 5.26
CA ASP A 145 -10.82 21.29 4.93
C ASP A 145 -11.97 20.73 4.08
N ILE A 146 -11.79 19.58 3.42
CA ILE A 146 -12.76 19.00 2.48
C ILE A 146 -14.12 18.73 3.14
N ARG A 147 -14.14 18.55 4.46
CA ARG A 147 -15.36 18.47 5.29
C ARG A 147 -16.26 19.73 5.25
N SER A 148 -15.83 20.85 4.65
CA SER A 148 -16.71 22.00 4.38
C SER A 148 -17.46 21.91 3.05
N ILE A 149 -17.12 20.94 2.19
CA ILE A 149 -17.73 20.72 0.87
C ILE A 149 -18.89 19.72 1.07
N PRO A 150 -20.17 20.12 0.97
CA PRO A 150 -21.29 19.35 1.55
C PRO A 150 -21.54 17.95 0.96
N ASN A 151 -21.06 17.68 -0.26
CA ASN A 151 -21.18 16.39 -0.95
C ASN A 151 -19.84 15.60 -0.99
N ALA A 152 -18.84 16.00 -0.22
CA ALA A 152 -17.53 15.34 -0.18
C ALA A 152 -17.31 14.53 1.12
N GLU A 153 -16.96 13.26 0.98
CA GLU A 153 -16.47 12.41 2.07
C GLU A 153 -14.97 12.15 1.92
N SER A 154 -14.25 11.90 3.04
CA SER A 154 -12.82 11.59 3.02
C SER A 154 -12.54 10.22 3.66
N TYR A 155 -11.66 9.42 3.05
CA TYR A 155 -11.28 8.07 3.52
C TYR A 155 -9.75 7.97 3.59
N CYS A 156 -9.24 7.46 4.71
CA CYS A 156 -7.80 7.43 5.01
C CYS A 156 -7.17 6.14 4.47
N PHE A 157 -6.14 6.27 3.63
CA PHE A 157 -5.41 5.15 3.04
C PHE A 157 -4.19 4.80 3.87
N GLN A 158 -4.26 3.63 4.51
CA GLN A 158 -3.20 3.04 5.32
C GLN A 158 -2.27 2.21 4.43
N SER A 159 -1.16 2.83 4.06
CA SER A 159 -0.08 2.25 3.25
C SER A 159 0.84 1.30 4.03
N ILE A 160 0.73 1.28 5.37
CA ILE A 160 1.44 0.38 6.29
C ILE A 160 0.57 -0.82 6.73
N SER A 161 1.22 -1.83 7.34
CA SER A 161 0.56 -3.02 7.89
C SER A 161 -0.42 -2.67 9.02
N ALA A 162 -1.54 -3.38 9.09
CA ALA A 162 -2.55 -3.21 10.15
C ALA A 162 -2.04 -3.65 11.53
N PHE A 163 -1.24 -4.72 11.61
CA PHE A 163 -0.47 -5.09 12.81
C PHE A 163 0.43 -3.92 13.27
N THR A 164 1.14 -3.29 12.33
CA THR A 164 2.03 -2.17 12.63
C THR A 164 1.25 -0.98 13.18
N LEU A 165 0.12 -0.60 12.56
CA LEU A 165 -0.74 0.47 13.06
C LEU A 165 -1.31 0.18 14.45
N TYR A 166 -1.81 -1.04 14.68
CA TYR A 166 -2.32 -1.44 16.00
C TYR A 166 -1.20 -1.44 17.06
N SER A 167 0.01 -1.87 16.70
CA SER A 167 1.18 -1.83 17.58
C SER A 167 1.65 -0.42 17.95
N PHE A 168 1.34 0.61 17.16
CA PHE A 168 1.55 2.01 17.56
C PHE A 168 0.49 2.45 18.57
N TYR A 169 -0.77 2.19 18.27
CA TYR A 169 -1.90 2.57 19.11
C TYR A 169 -1.81 1.97 20.53
N GLN A 170 -1.39 0.70 20.64
CA GLN A 170 -1.20 0.04 21.94
C GLN A 170 0.04 0.48 22.72
N ILE A 171 1.03 1.13 22.10
CA ILE A 171 2.14 1.77 22.83
C ILE A 171 1.69 3.11 23.45
N GLY A 172 0.69 3.78 22.85
CA GLY A 172 0.07 4.98 23.40
C GLY A 172 -0.94 4.73 24.54
N LYS A 173 -1.15 3.47 24.95
CA LYS A 173 -2.00 3.08 26.08
C LYS A 173 -1.19 2.31 27.12
N ASP A 174 -1.14 2.82 28.35
CA ASP A 174 -0.63 2.03 29.48
C ASP A 174 -1.39 0.69 29.59
N GLN A 175 -0.62 -0.38 29.81
CA GLN A 175 -0.95 -1.73 29.34
C GLN A 175 -2.34 -2.25 29.71
N GLN A 176 -3.32 -2.04 28.83
CA GLN A 176 -4.59 -2.76 28.91
C GLN A 176 -4.39 -4.26 28.61
N LEU A 177 -5.33 -5.08 29.09
CA LEU A 177 -5.35 -6.52 28.83
C LEU A 177 -5.68 -6.78 27.35
N LEU A 178 -4.63 -6.90 26.54
CA LEU A 178 -4.71 -7.40 25.17
C LEU A 178 -5.40 -8.77 25.13
N PRO A 179 -6.28 -9.03 24.13
CA PRO A 179 -6.76 -10.37 23.83
C PRO A 179 -5.60 -11.36 23.64
N SER A 180 -5.83 -12.63 23.98
CA SER A 180 -4.83 -13.71 23.92
C SER A 180 -4.14 -13.80 22.56
N GLU A 181 -4.91 -13.60 21.49
CA GLU A 181 -4.51 -13.62 20.09
C GLU A 181 -3.58 -12.44 19.71
N ALA A 182 -3.64 -11.35 20.49
CA ALA A 182 -2.91 -10.11 20.25
C ALA A 182 -1.71 -9.91 21.20
N GLN A 183 -1.45 -10.82 22.14
CA GLN A 183 -0.40 -10.63 23.16
C GLN A 183 1.01 -10.43 22.57
N ILE A 184 1.28 -11.02 21.40
CA ILE A 184 2.57 -10.87 20.68
C ILE A 184 2.88 -9.41 20.29
N VAL A 185 1.90 -8.50 20.34
CA VAL A 185 2.13 -7.04 20.19
C VAL A 185 3.03 -6.49 21.31
N LYS A 186 3.06 -7.13 22.50
CA LYS A 186 3.96 -6.76 23.61
C LYS A 186 5.43 -7.10 23.36
N GLU A 187 5.72 -8.00 22.42
CA GLU A 187 7.09 -8.40 22.04
C GLU A 187 7.68 -7.52 20.92
N VAL A 188 6.91 -6.58 20.38
CA VAL A 188 7.36 -5.73 19.25
C VAL A 188 8.39 -4.71 19.74
N PRO A 189 9.60 -4.64 19.15
CA PRO A 189 10.68 -3.75 19.59
C PRO A 189 10.30 -2.26 19.61
N SER A 190 10.98 -1.50 20.47
CA SER A 190 10.84 -0.04 20.58
C SER A 190 10.92 0.66 19.22
N PHE A 191 10.15 1.74 19.06
CA PHE A 191 10.18 2.56 17.85
C PHE A 191 11.25 3.65 17.87
N GLU A 192 12.04 3.71 18.95
CA GLU A 192 13.23 4.55 19.05
C GLU A 192 14.21 4.29 17.88
N GLY A 193 14.75 5.37 17.30
CA GLY A 193 15.63 5.32 16.14
C GLY A 193 14.95 5.03 14.79
N CYS A 194 13.64 4.78 14.73
CA CYS A 194 12.96 4.51 13.45
C CYS A 194 12.73 5.77 12.59
N PHE A 195 12.60 6.94 13.20
CA PHE A 195 12.48 8.26 12.55
C PHE A 195 13.33 9.29 13.30
N LEU A 196 13.69 10.39 12.62
CA LEU A 196 14.33 11.55 13.26
C LEU A 196 13.32 12.31 14.14
N PRO A 197 13.74 12.92 15.27
CA PRO A 197 12.83 13.71 16.12
C PRO A 197 12.04 14.79 15.37
N GLU A 198 12.68 15.51 14.44
CA GLU A 198 12.02 16.53 13.60
C GLU A 198 10.94 15.94 12.68
N GLN A 199 11.13 14.70 12.19
CA GLN A 199 10.10 14.01 11.40
C GLN A 199 8.90 13.62 12.25
N VAL A 200 9.13 13.16 13.48
CA VAL A 200 8.07 12.83 14.45
C VAL A 200 7.30 14.10 14.82
N GLU A 201 8.01 15.19 15.13
CA GLU A 201 7.38 16.46 15.47
C GLU A 201 6.58 17.05 14.29
N LEU A 202 7.16 17.08 13.08
CA LEU A 202 6.45 17.56 11.88
C LEU A 202 5.24 16.66 11.54
N SER A 203 5.38 15.34 11.63
CA SER A 203 4.27 14.41 11.40
C SER A 203 3.14 14.63 12.41
N ASN A 204 3.47 14.77 13.69
CA ASN A 204 2.51 15.12 14.75
C ASN A 204 1.84 16.48 14.47
N ASN A 205 2.60 17.49 14.07
CA ASN A 205 2.10 18.82 13.70
C ASN A 205 1.12 18.76 12.52
N LEU A 206 1.39 17.96 11.49
CA LEU A 206 0.50 17.74 10.34
C LEU A 206 -0.72 16.86 10.70
N ASN A 207 -0.63 16.04 11.75
CA ASN A 207 -1.70 15.18 12.26
C ASN A 207 -2.54 15.83 13.39
N LYS A 208 -2.32 17.10 13.75
CA LYS A 208 -3.03 17.80 14.85
C LYS A 208 -4.55 17.96 14.67
N ALA A 209 -5.07 17.81 13.44
CA ALA A 209 -6.50 17.92 13.19
C ALA A 209 -7.27 16.74 13.84
N PRO A 210 -8.44 16.98 14.49
CA PRO A 210 -9.33 15.90 14.91
C PRO A 210 -9.68 14.98 13.74
N LYS A 211 -9.78 13.67 13.99
CA LYS A 211 -10.08 12.67 12.96
C LYS A 211 -11.43 13.00 12.29
N PHE A 212 -11.42 13.07 10.96
CA PHE A 212 -12.54 13.55 10.13
C PHE A 212 -12.91 12.57 8.99
N ASN A 213 -12.23 11.43 8.89
CA ASN A 213 -12.44 10.47 7.81
C ASN A 213 -13.65 9.56 8.07
N SER A 214 -14.47 9.36 7.03
CA SER A 214 -15.62 8.45 6.99
C SER A 214 -15.23 6.97 7.07
N GLY A 215 -13.94 6.62 7.00
CA GLY A 215 -13.44 5.25 7.06
C GLY A 215 -11.93 5.15 6.77
N ASP A 216 -11.37 3.95 6.94
CA ASP A 216 -9.98 3.61 6.63
C ASP A 216 -9.89 2.45 5.62
N ILE A 217 -8.91 2.55 4.71
CA ILE A 217 -8.63 1.60 3.63
C ILE A 217 -7.21 1.07 3.81
N TYR A 218 -7.04 -0.24 3.90
CA TYR A 218 -5.74 -0.84 4.22
C TYR A 218 -5.13 -1.57 3.01
N ASN A 219 -3.83 -1.34 2.77
CA ASN A 219 -3.03 -2.10 1.79
C ASN A 219 -2.65 -3.51 2.32
N THR A 220 -3.67 -4.25 2.77
CA THR A 220 -3.56 -5.61 3.31
C THR A 220 -4.87 -6.35 3.05
N CYS A 221 -4.95 -7.64 3.41
CA CYS A 221 -6.21 -8.39 3.35
C CYS A 221 -6.46 -9.16 4.64
N ARG A 222 -7.73 -9.54 4.86
CA ARG A 222 -8.15 -10.34 6.02
C ARG A 222 -7.42 -11.68 6.17
N VAL A 223 -6.87 -12.23 5.08
CA VAL A 223 -6.05 -13.47 5.09
C VAL A 223 -4.71 -13.28 5.80
N ILE A 224 -4.14 -12.06 5.79
CA ILE A 224 -2.83 -11.77 6.41
C ILE A 224 -3.01 -11.10 7.78
N GLU A 225 -3.89 -10.10 7.88
CA GLU A 225 -3.99 -9.23 9.07
C GLU A 225 -5.42 -9.05 9.60
N GLY A 226 -6.36 -9.95 9.28
CA GLY A 226 -7.78 -9.81 9.65
C GLY A 226 -8.04 -9.54 11.13
N LEU A 227 -7.33 -10.25 12.02
CA LEU A 227 -7.34 -10.01 13.47
C LEU A 227 -7.08 -8.54 13.82
N TYR A 228 -6.06 -7.93 13.21
CA TYR A 228 -5.67 -6.55 13.52
C TYR A 228 -6.63 -5.53 12.90
N ILE A 229 -7.23 -5.83 11.73
CA ILE A 229 -8.31 -5.02 11.13
C ILE A 229 -9.52 -4.94 12.07
N ASP A 230 -9.90 -6.08 12.67
CA ASP A 230 -11.05 -6.16 13.58
C ASP A 230 -10.76 -5.51 14.95
N LEU A 231 -9.52 -5.61 15.45
CA LEU A 231 -9.08 -4.88 16.65
C LEU A 231 -9.04 -3.36 16.41
N LEU A 232 -8.52 -2.92 15.26
CA LEU A 232 -8.50 -1.51 14.86
C LEU A 232 -9.93 -0.92 14.78
N ALA A 233 -10.89 -1.70 14.27
CA ALA A 233 -12.30 -1.30 14.19
C ALA A 233 -12.95 -1.26 15.57
N LYS A 234 -12.76 -2.32 16.38
CA LYS A 234 -13.34 -2.47 17.73
C LYS A 234 -12.90 -1.35 18.68
N GLU A 235 -11.62 -0.97 18.64
CA GLU A 235 -11.06 0.10 19.49
C GLU A 235 -11.10 1.49 18.81
N LYS A 236 -11.63 1.58 17.58
CA LYS A 236 -11.70 2.78 16.74
C LYS A 236 -10.38 3.54 16.67
N CYS A 237 -9.28 2.82 16.45
CA CYS A 237 -7.91 3.33 16.62
C CYS A 237 -7.59 4.56 15.75
N THR A 238 -8.24 4.67 14.59
CA THR A 238 -8.10 5.79 13.64
C THR A 238 -9.19 6.85 13.77
N GLY A 239 -10.17 6.65 14.66
CA GLY A 239 -11.36 7.50 14.83
C GLY A 239 -12.67 6.87 14.33
N THR A 240 -12.60 5.72 13.66
CA THR A 240 -13.74 5.06 12.99
C THR A 240 -13.71 3.54 13.19
N ASP A 241 -14.86 2.88 13.05
CA ASP A 241 -15.04 1.42 12.98
C ASP A 241 -15.14 0.90 11.53
N LYS A 242 -15.28 1.79 10.54
CA LYS A 242 -15.38 1.44 9.12
C LYS A 242 -14.00 1.21 8.49
N ASN A 243 -13.54 -0.04 8.54
CA ASN A 243 -12.26 -0.49 7.99
C ASN A 243 -12.46 -1.44 6.79
N TRP A 244 -11.75 -1.22 5.68
CA TRP A 244 -11.74 -2.13 4.53
C TRP A 244 -10.34 -2.66 4.21
N ALA A 245 -10.19 -3.99 4.17
CA ALA A 245 -8.91 -4.66 3.92
C ALA A 245 -8.83 -5.19 2.48
N ILE A 246 -8.60 -4.27 1.54
CA ILE A 246 -8.77 -4.46 0.09
C ILE A 246 -7.46 -4.51 -0.72
N GLY A 247 -6.31 -4.55 -0.05
CA GLY A 247 -5.03 -4.91 -0.66
C GLY A 247 -4.82 -6.44 -0.73
N PRO A 248 -3.60 -6.92 -1.04
CA PRO A 248 -2.42 -6.13 -1.40
C PRO A 248 -2.57 -5.52 -2.80
N PHE A 249 -2.19 -4.26 -2.94
CA PHE A 249 -2.31 -3.54 -4.22
C PHE A 249 -1.16 -3.80 -5.21
N ASN A 250 -0.11 -4.52 -4.80
CA ASN A 250 0.92 -5.01 -5.73
C ASN A 250 0.34 -6.15 -6.60
N PRO A 251 0.65 -6.24 -7.91
CA PRO A 251 0.14 -7.30 -8.78
C PRO A 251 0.48 -8.72 -8.28
N VAL A 252 -0.54 -9.44 -7.79
CA VAL A 252 -0.41 -10.83 -7.29
C VAL A 252 -0.42 -11.86 -8.43
N SER A 253 -0.87 -11.44 -9.61
CA SER A 253 -0.67 -12.12 -10.90
C SER A 253 -0.07 -11.12 -11.89
N LEU A 254 0.96 -11.53 -12.61
CA LEU A 254 1.45 -10.80 -13.79
C LEU A 254 0.57 -11.17 -14.99
N PRO A 255 0.34 -10.25 -15.95
CA PRO A 255 -0.27 -10.63 -17.22
C PRO A 255 0.65 -11.61 -17.96
N GLU A 256 0.06 -12.48 -18.78
CA GLU A 256 0.84 -13.30 -19.72
C GLU A 256 1.58 -12.42 -20.74
N LYS A 257 2.63 -12.99 -21.36
CA LYS A 257 3.58 -12.23 -22.19
C LYS A 257 2.87 -11.41 -23.26
N ARG A 258 2.98 -10.08 -23.15
CA ARG A 258 2.76 -9.16 -24.27
C ARG A 258 4.07 -9.09 -25.06
N ASP A 259 4.07 -9.55 -26.31
CA ASP A 259 5.29 -9.60 -27.16
C ASP A 259 5.92 -8.23 -27.48
N SER A 260 5.29 -7.14 -27.03
CA SER A 260 5.70 -5.75 -27.30
C SER A 260 6.53 -5.08 -26.19
N GLU A 261 6.71 -5.70 -25.01
CA GLU A 261 7.51 -5.10 -23.94
C GLU A 261 8.99 -5.48 -24.03
N ILE A 262 9.88 -4.47 -23.97
CA ILE A 262 11.33 -4.69 -23.96
C ILE A 262 11.74 -5.33 -22.63
N ARG A 263 11.77 -6.66 -22.62
CA ARG A 263 12.16 -7.46 -21.46
C ARG A 263 13.56 -7.10 -21.00
N HIS A 264 13.73 -6.86 -19.69
CA HIS A 264 15.05 -6.55 -19.15
C HIS A 264 15.90 -7.81 -19.05
N LYS A 265 17.15 -7.73 -19.56
CA LYS A 265 18.14 -8.81 -19.66
C LYS A 265 18.38 -9.67 -18.41
N SER A 266 18.05 -9.17 -17.21
CA SER A 266 18.11 -9.95 -15.97
C SER A 266 17.08 -11.08 -15.93
N LEU A 267 15.95 -10.93 -16.62
CA LEU A 267 14.93 -11.97 -16.73
C LEU A 267 15.36 -13.08 -17.70
N ASP A 268 16.08 -12.74 -18.78
CA ASP A 268 16.67 -13.72 -19.71
C ASP A 268 17.91 -14.45 -19.13
N TRP A 269 18.43 -13.95 -18.01
CA TRP A 269 19.37 -14.67 -17.15
C TRP A 269 18.63 -15.55 -16.13
N LEU A 270 17.56 -15.02 -15.52
CA LEU A 270 16.74 -15.74 -14.53
C LEU A 270 16.08 -17.00 -15.11
N ASP A 271 15.58 -16.93 -16.35
CA ASP A 271 15.01 -18.07 -17.10
C ASP A 271 15.99 -19.25 -17.30
N LYS A 272 17.29 -19.04 -17.05
CA LYS A 272 18.36 -20.05 -17.22
C LYS A 272 18.85 -20.63 -15.89
N GLN A 273 18.21 -20.27 -14.78
CA GLN A 273 18.56 -20.76 -13.45
C GLN A 273 17.54 -21.82 -12.99
N GLU A 274 17.97 -22.71 -12.10
CA GLU A 274 17.12 -23.81 -11.62
C GLU A 274 15.95 -23.30 -10.75
N PRO A 275 14.80 -24.00 -10.71
CA PRO A 275 13.65 -23.61 -9.90
C PRO A 275 14.01 -23.43 -8.42
N ASN A 276 13.76 -22.23 -7.89
CA ASN A 276 14.09 -21.80 -6.52
C ASN A 276 15.60 -21.69 -6.20
N SER A 277 16.51 -21.70 -7.18
CA SER A 277 17.96 -21.55 -6.92
C SER A 277 18.42 -20.10 -6.73
N VAL A 278 17.65 -19.12 -7.24
CA VAL A 278 18.00 -17.69 -7.18
C VAL A 278 17.27 -17.00 -6.03
N ILE A 279 17.99 -16.13 -5.32
CA ILE A 279 17.43 -15.28 -4.26
C ILE A 279 17.57 -13.79 -4.62
N PHE A 280 16.52 -13.01 -4.35
CA PHE A 280 16.42 -11.60 -4.72
C PHE A 280 16.84 -10.68 -3.58
N VAL A 281 17.69 -9.69 -3.88
CA VAL A 281 18.23 -8.71 -2.93
C VAL A 281 17.68 -7.32 -3.25
N SER A 282 16.99 -6.70 -2.30
CA SER A 282 16.54 -5.31 -2.43
C SER A 282 16.29 -4.69 -1.06
N PHE A 283 16.63 -3.41 -0.95
CA PHE A 283 16.53 -2.62 0.29
C PHE A 283 15.50 -1.48 0.18
N GLY A 284 14.63 -1.54 -0.84
CA GLY A 284 13.69 -0.47 -1.16
C GLY A 284 14.35 0.71 -1.87
N SER A 285 13.61 1.82 -2.03
CA SER A 285 14.03 2.99 -2.83
C SER A 285 14.55 4.17 -2.01
N THR A 286 14.67 4.01 -0.68
CA THR A 286 14.96 5.12 0.26
C THR A 286 15.99 4.78 1.34
N SER A 287 16.54 3.56 1.34
CA SER A 287 17.58 3.15 2.30
C SER A 287 18.98 3.36 1.71
N SER A 288 19.77 4.20 2.36
CA SER A 288 21.23 4.24 2.21
C SER A 288 21.89 3.16 3.08
N LEU A 289 23.14 2.83 2.76
CA LEU A 289 23.99 1.89 3.47
C LEU A 289 25.42 2.45 3.46
N SER A 290 26.19 2.27 4.54
CA SER A 290 27.61 2.65 4.52
C SER A 290 28.41 1.67 3.69
N ASP A 291 29.57 2.11 3.18
CA ASP A 291 30.47 1.26 2.41
C ASP A 291 30.90 -0.01 3.17
N GLU A 292 31.00 0.04 4.50
CA GLU A 292 31.35 -1.07 5.39
C GLU A 292 30.20 -2.09 5.43
N GLN A 293 28.96 -1.61 5.54
CA GLN A 293 27.82 -2.50 5.46
C GLN A 293 27.60 -3.01 4.03
N ILE A 294 27.96 -2.25 2.98
CA ILE A 294 27.99 -2.72 1.58
C ILE A 294 29.08 -3.79 1.39
N LYS A 295 30.27 -3.65 1.99
CA LYS A 295 31.34 -4.67 1.97
C LYS A 295 30.90 -5.94 2.72
N GLU A 296 30.35 -5.82 3.93
CA GLU A 296 29.77 -6.97 4.67
C GLU A 296 28.43 -7.47 4.08
N ILE A 297 27.84 -6.75 3.13
CA ILE A 297 26.85 -7.31 2.20
C ILE A 297 27.62 -8.12 1.16
N ALA A 298 28.47 -7.51 0.33
CA ALA A 298 29.20 -8.14 -0.76
C ALA A 298 29.91 -9.44 -0.35
N PHE A 299 30.74 -9.45 0.71
CA PHE A 299 31.40 -10.67 1.21
C PHE A 299 30.40 -11.71 1.75
N GLY A 300 29.26 -11.28 2.27
CA GLY A 300 28.16 -12.19 2.63
C GLY A 300 27.43 -12.75 1.40
N LEU A 301 27.27 -11.95 0.34
CA LEU A 301 26.64 -12.34 -0.92
C LEU A 301 27.55 -13.29 -1.71
N GLU A 302 28.82 -12.94 -1.92
CA GLU A 302 29.86 -13.76 -2.55
C GLU A 302 30.01 -15.15 -1.91
N ARG A 303 29.57 -15.29 -0.65
CA ARG A 303 29.59 -16.55 0.12
C ARG A 303 28.21 -17.19 0.30
N SER A 304 27.09 -16.55 -0.12
CA SER A 304 25.72 -17.07 0.12
C SER A 304 24.52 -16.41 -0.61
N GLU A 305 24.64 -15.17 -1.10
CA GLU A 305 23.77 -14.47 -2.07
C GLU A 305 22.53 -13.61 -1.64
N ALA A 306 22.15 -13.32 -0.36
CA ALA A 306 21.06 -12.29 -0.04
C ALA A 306 20.93 -11.58 1.36
N LYS A 307 20.13 -10.48 1.45
CA LYS A 307 19.61 -9.66 2.63
C LYS A 307 18.40 -8.73 2.22
N PHE A 308 17.61 -7.91 2.98
CA PHE A 308 17.07 -7.72 4.38
C PHE A 308 15.76 -6.84 4.36
N ILE A 309 14.99 -6.65 5.48
CA ILE A 309 13.76 -5.77 5.60
C ILE A 309 13.67 -4.98 6.96
N TRP A 310 12.87 -3.88 7.02
CA TRP A 310 12.52 -2.95 8.14
C TRP A 310 11.90 -3.61 9.41
N PRO A 311 12.26 -3.25 10.66
CA PRO A 311 11.94 -3.96 11.92
C PRO A 311 10.51 -4.43 12.17
N ARG A 312 9.47 -3.57 12.15
CA ARG A 312 8.10 -4.03 12.51
C ARG A 312 7.49 -4.94 11.44
N ASN A 313 7.79 -4.67 10.17
CA ASN A 313 7.50 -5.59 9.07
C ASN A 313 8.31 -6.89 9.18
N ALA A 314 9.57 -6.83 9.61
CA ALA A 314 10.39 -8.01 9.87
C ALA A 314 9.85 -8.84 11.04
N PHE A 315 9.33 -8.21 12.10
CA PHE A 315 8.67 -8.90 13.22
C PHE A 315 7.39 -9.61 12.75
N LEU A 316 6.53 -8.92 11.98
CA LEU A 316 5.36 -9.51 11.33
C LEU A 316 5.74 -10.71 10.45
N VAL A 317 6.75 -10.56 9.58
CA VAL A 317 7.23 -11.61 8.66
C VAL A 317 7.85 -12.80 9.40
N THR A 318 8.65 -12.58 10.45
CA THR A 318 9.47 -13.62 11.09
C THR A 318 8.82 -14.27 12.30
N LYS A 319 8.04 -13.52 13.11
CA LYS A 319 7.45 -14.02 14.38
C LYS A 319 5.97 -14.36 14.24
N VAL A 320 5.19 -13.48 13.60
CA VAL A 320 3.74 -13.66 13.42
C VAL A 320 3.45 -14.64 12.27
N LEU A 321 3.86 -14.28 11.04
CA LEU A 321 3.61 -15.06 9.82
C LEU A 321 4.61 -16.23 9.66
N LYS A 322 5.81 -16.11 10.23
CA LYS A 322 6.89 -17.12 10.20
C LYS A 322 7.32 -17.50 8.75
N ILE A 323 7.31 -16.52 7.86
CA ILE A 323 7.63 -16.63 6.42
C ILE A 323 8.98 -15.99 6.03
N GLY A 324 9.88 -15.77 7.00
CA GLY A 324 11.22 -15.26 6.74
C GLY A 324 12.15 -15.42 7.95
N VAL A 325 13.45 -15.16 7.73
CA VAL A 325 14.52 -15.27 8.73
C VAL A 325 14.99 -13.88 9.19
N GLU A 326 15.15 -13.71 10.50
CA GLU A 326 15.62 -12.46 11.11
C GLU A 326 17.16 -12.35 11.05
N LEU A 327 17.68 -11.49 10.17
CA LEU A 327 19.12 -11.26 10.05
C LEU A 327 19.73 -10.61 11.28
N LYS A 328 19.04 -9.69 11.97
CA LYS A 328 19.52 -8.99 13.17
C LYS A 328 18.33 -8.46 13.99
N ASN A 329 18.37 -8.62 15.31
CA ASN A 329 17.39 -7.99 16.22
C ASN A 329 17.59 -6.46 16.24
N TRP A 330 16.50 -5.71 16.34
CA TRP A 330 16.47 -4.25 16.38
C TRP A 330 17.27 -3.64 17.54
N ASP A 331 17.35 -4.33 18.68
CA ASP A 331 18.15 -3.87 19.83
C ASP A 331 19.65 -3.75 19.51
N ARG A 332 20.10 -4.41 18.43
CA ARG A 332 21.47 -4.41 17.91
C ARG A 332 21.57 -3.67 16.57
N ARG A 333 20.65 -2.75 16.28
CA ARG A 333 20.55 -2.01 15.00
C ARG A 333 21.84 -1.30 14.57
N ASP A 334 22.67 -0.86 15.51
CA ASP A 334 23.91 -0.12 15.24
C ASP A 334 25.14 -1.03 14.99
N GLU A 335 25.03 -2.35 15.25
CA GLU A 335 26.11 -3.31 14.98
C GLU A 335 26.16 -3.76 13.51
N LEU A 336 27.35 -4.01 12.94
CA LEU A 336 27.49 -4.55 11.59
C LEU A 336 26.89 -5.97 11.47
N ILE A 337 26.11 -6.23 10.40
CA ILE A 337 25.67 -7.58 10.05
C ILE A 337 26.83 -8.29 9.33
N SER A 338 27.64 -9.02 10.11
CA SER A 338 28.80 -9.75 9.60
C SER A 338 28.43 -10.82 8.56
N SER A 339 29.29 -10.97 7.56
CA SER A 339 29.23 -11.93 6.45
C SER A 339 28.86 -13.35 6.89
N ILE A 340 29.42 -13.85 8.00
CA ILE A 340 29.08 -15.18 8.58
C ILE A 340 27.58 -15.29 8.95
N ARG A 341 26.99 -14.20 9.47
CA ARG A 341 25.58 -14.16 9.87
C ARG A 341 24.64 -14.06 8.65
N VAL A 342 25.12 -13.45 7.57
CA VAL A 342 24.48 -13.49 6.24
C VAL A 342 24.49 -14.93 5.72
N GLU A 343 25.67 -15.54 5.68
CA GLU A 343 25.89 -16.89 5.17
C GLU A 343 24.98 -17.90 5.86
N LYS A 344 24.88 -17.84 7.19
CA LYS A 344 23.95 -18.70 7.93
C LYS A 344 22.48 -18.47 7.52
N ALA A 345 22.02 -17.22 7.45
CA ALA A 345 20.62 -16.93 7.18
C ALA A 345 20.19 -17.33 5.75
N VAL A 346 21.06 -17.14 4.75
CA VAL A 346 20.75 -17.54 3.38
C VAL A 346 20.91 -19.06 3.20
N ARG A 347 21.89 -19.71 3.85
CA ARG A 347 21.93 -21.18 3.90
C ARG A 347 20.69 -21.77 4.57
N THR A 348 20.16 -21.15 5.63
CA THR A 348 18.87 -21.52 6.22
C THR A 348 17.73 -21.40 5.21
N LEU A 349 17.58 -20.24 4.54
CA LEU A 349 16.51 -20.01 3.57
C LEU A 349 16.58 -20.92 2.34
N MET A 350 17.78 -21.14 1.78
CA MET A 350 17.95 -21.88 0.53
C MET A 350 18.06 -23.39 0.77
N ASN A 351 18.97 -23.81 1.66
CA ASN A 351 19.49 -25.18 1.73
C ASN A 351 19.25 -25.83 3.11
N SER A 352 18.06 -25.66 3.69
CA SER A 352 17.67 -26.34 4.92
C SER A 352 16.16 -26.61 4.98
N GLY A 353 15.76 -27.61 5.77
CA GLY A 353 14.34 -27.91 6.01
C GLY A 353 13.55 -26.77 6.67
N GLU A 354 14.22 -25.88 7.43
CA GLU A 354 13.59 -24.64 7.92
C GLU A 354 13.21 -23.72 6.74
N GLY A 355 14.07 -23.64 5.72
CA GLY A 355 13.83 -22.93 4.46
C GLY A 355 12.71 -23.55 3.63
N ASP A 356 12.63 -24.89 3.56
CA ASP A 356 11.51 -25.59 2.92
C ASP A 356 10.18 -25.33 3.63
N GLU A 357 10.15 -25.39 4.95
CA GLU A 357 8.97 -25.08 5.74
C GLU A 357 8.56 -23.59 5.65
N ILE A 358 9.53 -22.67 5.46
CA ILE A 358 9.27 -21.26 5.11
C ILE A 358 8.68 -21.17 3.70
N ARG A 359 9.29 -21.78 2.68
CA ARG A 359 8.78 -21.82 1.29
C ARG A 359 7.35 -22.35 1.21
N LYS A 360 7.05 -23.41 1.98
CA LYS A 360 5.73 -24.00 2.10
C LYS A 360 4.71 -23.00 2.65
N ARG A 361 4.99 -22.36 3.79
CA ARG A 361 4.10 -21.34 4.38
C ARG A 361 3.91 -20.12 3.46
N VAL A 362 4.96 -19.67 2.76
CA VAL A 362 4.87 -18.62 1.73
C VAL A 362 3.92 -19.04 0.60
N THR A 363 4.03 -20.28 0.13
CA THR A 363 3.20 -20.83 -0.97
C THR A 363 1.73 -20.97 -0.55
N GLU A 364 1.49 -21.50 0.66
CA GLU A 364 0.15 -21.65 1.25
C GLU A 364 -0.52 -20.27 1.43
N LEU A 365 0.19 -19.30 2.01
CA LEU A 365 -0.30 -17.92 2.20
C LEU A 365 -0.55 -17.22 0.85
N GLY A 366 0.40 -17.30 -0.10
CA GLY A 366 0.26 -16.70 -1.43
C GLY A 366 -0.93 -17.27 -2.20
N ASN A 367 -1.19 -18.57 -2.08
CA ASN A 367 -2.37 -19.21 -2.67
C ASN A 367 -3.68 -18.80 -1.95
N ALA A 368 -3.66 -18.60 -0.63
CA ALA A 368 -4.82 -18.08 0.10
C ALA A 368 -5.16 -16.63 -0.28
N VAL A 369 -4.15 -15.76 -0.45
CA VAL A 369 -4.32 -14.37 -0.92
C VAL A 369 -4.81 -14.33 -2.37
N LYS A 370 -4.29 -15.17 -3.26
CA LYS A 370 -4.84 -15.31 -4.63
C LYS A 370 -6.32 -15.71 -4.61
N LYS A 371 -6.71 -16.65 -3.73
CA LYS A 371 -8.10 -17.08 -3.55
C LYS A 371 -9.01 -16.02 -2.90
N SER A 372 -8.47 -15.03 -2.17
CA SER A 372 -9.29 -13.95 -1.61
C SER A 372 -9.56 -12.81 -2.59
N LEU A 373 -8.73 -12.66 -3.63
CA LEU A 373 -8.82 -11.61 -4.65
C LEU A 373 -9.73 -11.95 -5.84
N VAL A 374 -10.03 -13.23 -6.07
CA VAL A 374 -10.97 -13.67 -7.14
C VAL A 374 -12.44 -13.48 -6.72
N GLU A 375 -13.35 -13.62 -7.68
CA GLU A 375 -14.78 -13.45 -7.46
C GLU A 375 -15.33 -14.37 -6.35
N GLY A 376 -16.19 -13.82 -5.49
CA GLY A 376 -16.65 -14.47 -4.26
C GLY A 376 -15.61 -14.57 -3.13
N GLY A 377 -14.35 -14.23 -3.36
CA GLY A 377 -13.28 -14.19 -2.36
C GLY A 377 -13.44 -13.07 -1.33
N VAL A 378 -12.79 -13.19 -0.16
CA VAL A 378 -12.99 -12.24 0.95
C VAL A 378 -12.45 -10.83 0.66
N THR A 379 -11.30 -10.68 -0.01
CA THR A 379 -10.79 -9.36 -0.42
C THR A 379 -11.66 -8.73 -1.50
N LYS A 380 -12.15 -9.54 -2.46
CA LYS A 380 -13.07 -9.05 -3.50
C LYS A 380 -14.39 -8.56 -2.88
N LYS A 381 -14.96 -9.31 -1.93
CA LYS A 381 -16.13 -8.89 -1.14
C LYS A 381 -15.90 -7.63 -0.30
N GLU A 382 -14.71 -7.45 0.26
CA GLU A 382 -14.32 -6.20 0.93
C GLU A 382 -14.29 -5.02 -0.06
N MET A 383 -13.79 -5.23 -1.28
CA MET A 383 -13.76 -4.20 -2.35
C MET A 383 -15.17 -3.87 -2.84
N ASP A 384 -16.00 -4.87 -3.12
CA ASP A 384 -17.40 -4.67 -3.50
C ASP A 384 -18.20 -4.00 -2.36
N SER A 385 -17.90 -4.35 -1.10
CA SER A 385 -18.47 -3.69 0.08
C SER A 385 -18.04 -2.22 0.18
N PHE A 386 -16.79 -1.88 -0.13
CA PHE A 386 -16.31 -0.51 -0.15
C PHE A 386 -17.01 0.29 -1.26
N ILE A 387 -17.04 -0.23 -2.50
CA ILE A 387 -17.73 0.41 -3.62
C ILE A 387 -19.22 0.59 -3.33
N ALA A 388 -19.89 -0.42 -2.77
CA ALA A 388 -21.29 -0.35 -2.35
C ALA A 388 -21.53 0.48 -1.06
N HIS A 389 -20.47 0.93 -0.38
CA HIS A 389 -20.56 1.92 0.68
C HIS A 389 -20.46 3.33 0.11
N ILE A 390 -19.47 3.58 -0.75
CA ILE A 390 -19.22 4.92 -1.30
C ILE A 390 -20.23 5.36 -2.36
N SER A 391 -20.86 4.40 -3.06
CA SER A 391 -21.88 4.63 -4.10
C SER A 391 -23.32 4.82 -3.55
N LYS A 392 -23.45 5.04 -2.25
CA LYS A 392 -24.69 5.42 -1.55
C LYS A 392 -24.65 6.90 -1.18
#